data_AF-A0A938N985-F1
#
_entry.id   AF-A0A938N985-F1
#
_cell.length_a   1.000
_cell.length_b   1.000
_cell.length_c   1.000
_cell.angle_alpha   90.00
_cell.angle_beta   90.00
_cell.angle_gamma   90.00
#
_symmetry.space_group_name_H-M   'P 1'
#
loop_
_entity.id
_entity.type
_entity.pdbx_description
1 polymer ?
#
loop_
_entity_poly.entity_id
_entity_poly.type
_entity_poly.pdbx_seq_one_letter_code
_entity_poly.pdbx_strand_id
1 'polypeptide(L)'
;MPGGPAAASPLARALDWLAARDRSEREIRERLARWGLADAEGAALLATLRERGLVDDGRLAERICDWHDRHDPLGPLRLRERLARRGIAAADGEAAIAARAPEAVQLALAERLLARRGAALAALPPAQGRRRLHDFLARRGFSAGVRRALCARRWPAGAGADGEADGDWPLEQAASLDGGEA
;
A
#
# COMPACT_ATOMS: atom_id res chain seq x y z
N MET A 1 -0.38 -8.08 -54.38
CA MET A 1 0.55 -8.53 -53.32
C MET A 1 0.16 -7.85 -52.02
N PRO A 2 -0.02 -8.59 -50.92
CA PRO A 2 -0.68 -8.11 -49.70
C PRO A 2 0.31 -7.47 -48.73
N GLY A 3 -0.17 -6.50 -47.96
CA GLY A 3 0.59 -5.82 -46.90
C GLY A 3 -0.30 -4.82 -46.19
N GLY A 4 -1.43 -5.30 -45.62
CA GLY A 4 -2.25 -4.49 -44.72
C GLY A 4 -1.40 -4.00 -43.54
N PRO A 5 -1.78 -2.88 -42.87
CA PRO A 5 -0.95 -2.26 -41.85
C PRO A 5 -0.49 -3.32 -40.86
N ALA A 6 0.82 -3.55 -40.79
CA ALA A 6 1.40 -4.56 -39.92
C ALA A 6 0.79 -4.37 -38.53
N ALA A 7 0.07 -5.38 -38.05
CA ALA A 7 -0.47 -5.36 -36.71
C ALA A 7 0.66 -4.91 -35.77
N ALA A 8 0.42 -3.86 -34.98
CA ALA A 8 1.44 -3.27 -34.12
C ALA A 8 2.15 -4.38 -33.36
N SER A 9 3.48 -4.36 -33.35
CA SER A 9 4.26 -5.44 -32.73
C SER A 9 3.81 -5.62 -31.28
N PRO A 10 3.82 -6.86 -30.74
CA PRO A 10 3.50 -7.11 -29.34
C PRO A 10 4.25 -6.17 -28.37
N LEU A 11 5.48 -5.79 -28.72
CA LEU A 11 6.28 -4.81 -28.01
C LEU A 11 5.66 -3.41 -28.06
N ALA A 12 5.28 -2.88 -29.24
CA ALA A 12 4.66 -1.56 -29.36
C ALA A 12 3.37 -1.48 -28.53
N ARG A 13 2.54 -2.53 -28.60
CA ARG A 13 1.31 -2.63 -27.81
C ARG A 13 1.57 -2.70 -26.30
N ALA A 14 2.64 -3.38 -25.88
CA ALA A 14 3.07 -3.40 -24.48
C ALA A 14 3.56 -2.02 -24.01
N LEU A 15 4.33 -1.31 -24.84
CA LEU A 15 4.82 0.03 -24.55
C LEU A 15 3.67 1.03 -24.38
N ASP A 16 2.70 1.04 -25.29
CA ASP A 16 1.52 1.90 -25.18
C ASP A 16 0.73 1.63 -23.88
N TRP A 17 0.66 0.36 -23.47
CA TRP A 17 -0.03 0.00 -22.24
C TRP A 17 0.76 0.36 -20.96
N LEU A 18 2.08 0.23 -20.99
CA LEU A 18 2.98 0.61 -19.90
C LEU A 18 3.14 2.14 -19.77
N ALA A 19 2.91 2.88 -20.85
CA ALA A 19 2.97 4.35 -20.84
C ALA A 19 1.91 4.98 -19.91
N ALA A 20 0.78 4.30 -19.70
CA ALA A 20 -0.28 4.80 -18.83
C ALA A 20 0.06 4.71 -17.34
N ARG A 21 0.68 3.59 -16.91
CA ARG A 21 1.20 3.40 -15.55
C ARG A 21 2.11 2.18 -15.46
N ASP A 22 2.93 2.17 -14.43
CA ASP A 22 3.71 1.01 -14.01
C ASP A 22 2.80 -0.20 -13.71
N ARG A 23 3.25 -1.37 -14.15
CA ARG A 23 2.56 -2.66 -14.04
C ARG A 23 3.50 -3.68 -13.42
N SER A 24 2.94 -4.60 -12.62
CA SER A 24 3.72 -5.73 -12.13
C SER A 24 3.97 -6.75 -13.23
N GLU A 25 4.98 -7.58 -13.06
CA GLU A 25 5.27 -8.70 -13.95
C GLU A 25 4.04 -9.60 -14.12
N ARG A 26 3.30 -9.85 -13.02
CA ARG A 26 2.09 -10.66 -13.06
C ARG A 26 1.01 -10.04 -13.94
N GLU A 27 0.75 -8.74 -13.79
CA GLU A 27 -0.23 -8.03 -14.62
C GLU A 27 0.14 -8.10 -16.11
N ILE A 28 1.44 -8.03 -16.43
CA ILE A 28 1.93 -8.13 -17.80
C ILE A 28 1.74 -9.54 -18.34
N ARG A 29 2.10 -10.57 -17.57
CA ARG A 29 1.89 -11.96 -17.97
C ARG A 29 0.42 -12.27 -18.25
N GLU A 30 -0.48 -11.82 -17.38
CA GLU A 30 -1.93 -11.94 -17.57
C GLU A 30 -2.43 -11.14 -18.79
N ARG A 31 -1.82 -10.00 -19.10
CA ARG A 31 -2.13 -9.21 -20.30
C ARG A 31 -1.65 -9.90 -21.57
N LEU A 32 -0.43 -10.44 -21.58
CA LEU A 32 0.15 -11.15 -22.72
C LEU A 32 -0.65 -12.43 -23.04
N ALA A 33 -1.07 -13.17 -22.02
CA ALA A 33 -1.94 -14.33 -22.19
C ALA A 33 -3.27 -13.96 -22.89
N ARG A 34 -3.88 -12.82 -22.52
CA ARG A 34 -5.08 -12.28 -23.19
C ARG A 34 -4.83 -11.81 -24.63
N TRP A 35 -3.59 -11.61 -25.02
CA TRP A 35 -3.20 -11.29 -26.40
C TRP A 35 -2.88 -12.56 -27.21
N GLY A 36 -3.00 -13.75 -26.62
CA GLY A 36 -2.61 -15.02 -27.25
C GLY A 36 -1.11 -15.31 -27.17
N LEU A 37 -0.35 -14.55 -26.36
CA LEU A 37 1.10 -14.66 -26.21
C LEU A 37 1.44 -15.31 -24.85
N ALA A 38 0.95 -16.53 -24.61
CA ALA A 38 1.11 -17.22 -23.32
C ALA A 38 2.40 -18.05 -23.20
N ASP A 39 3.07 -18.33 -24.33
CA ASP A 39 4.18 -19.28 -24.41
C ASP A 39 5.56 -18.57 -24.50
N ALA A 40 6.53 -19.17 -25.18
CA ALA A 40 7.91 -18.68 -25.28
C ALA A 40 8.00 -17.21 -25.75
N GLU A 41 7.12 -16.77 -26.64
CA GLU A 41 7.07 -15.40 -27.13
C GLU A 41 6.71 -14.39 -26.02
N GLY A 42 5.76 -14.73 -25.16
CA GLY A 42 5.37 -13.89 -24.02
C GLY A 42 6.49 -13.77 -23.00
N ALA A 43 7.18 -14.88 -22.71
CA ALA A 43 8.34 -14.91 -21.83
C ALA A 43 9.51 -14.07 -22.38
N ALA A 44 9.81 -14.19 -23.68
CA ALA A 44 10.86 -13.41 -24.35
C ALA A 44 10.55 -11.91 -24.36
N LEU A 45 9.29 -11.53 -24.60
CA LEU A 45 8.86 -10.14 -24.53
C LEU A 45 8.98 -9.59 -23.12
N LEU A 46 8.55 -10.34 -22.11
CA LEU A 46 8.66 -9.94 -20.72
C LEU A 46 10.13 -9.78 -20.27
N ALA A 47 11.01 -10.67 -20.71
CA ALA A 47 12.45 -10.53 -20.49
C ALA A 47 12.99 -9.24 -21.14
N THR A 48 12.60 -8.96 -22.38
CA THR A 48 12.97 -7.72 -23.08
C THR A 48 12.48 -6.47 -22.33
N LEU A 49 11.27 -6.50 -21.79
CA LEU A 49 10.71 -5.38 -21.03
C LEU A 49 11.45 -5.15 -19.71
N ARG A 50 11.89 -6.23 -19.05
CA ARG A 50 12.73 -6.19 -17.84
C ARG A 50 14.13 -5.66 -18.12
N GLU A 51 14.80 -6.16 -19.16
CA GLU A 51 16.13 -5.71 -19.57
C GLU A 51 16.16 -4.21 -19.88
N ARG A 52 15.04 -3.68 -20.40
CA ARG A 52 14.85 -2.25 -20.66
C ARG A 52 14.45 -1.44 -19.43
N GLY A 53 14.31 -2.07 -18.26
CA GLY A 53 13.88 -1.41 -17.02
C GLY A 53 12.44 -0.89 -17.05
N LEU A 54 11.62 -1.37 -17.99
CA LEU A 54 10.21 -1.00 -18.13
C LEU A 54 9.32 -1.75 -17.13
N VAL A 55 9.83 -2.87 -16.61
CA VAL A 55 9.15 -3.74 -15.65
C VAL A 55 10.12 -4.05 -14.53
N ASP A 56 9.81 -3.55 -13.35
CA ASP A 56 10.60 -3.74 -12.16
C ASP A 56 9.65 -3.76 -10.96
N ASP A 57 9.36 -4.97 -10.48
CA ASP A 57 8.45 -5.21 -9.37
C ASP A 57 9.01 -4.61 -8.06
N GLY A 58 10.34 -4.60 -7.90
CA GLY A 58 11.01 -3.97 -6.76
C GLY A 58 10.82 -2.45 -6.77
N ARG A 59 11.10 -1.80 -7.90
CA ARG A 59 10.89 -0.35 -8.05
C ARG A 59 9.42 0.03 -7.92
N LEU A 60 8.51 -0.79 -8.44
CA LEU A 60 7.07 -0.59 -8.24
C LEU A 60 6.68 -0.72 -6.77
N ALA A 61 7.21 -1.72 -6.05
CA ALA A 61 6.97 -1.91 -4.63
C ALA A 61 7.46 -0.72 -3.80
N GLU A 62 8.66 -0.23 -4.09
CA GLU A 62 9.22 0.98 -3.45
C GLU A 62 8.32 2.19 -3.69
N ARG A 63 7.92 2.45 -4.94
CA ARG A 63 7.02 3.56 -5.28
C ARG A 63 5.69 3.49 -4.52
N ILE A 64 5.09 2.32 -4.41
CA ILE A 64 3.83 2.12 -3.67
C ILE A 64 4.04 2.42 -2.19
N CYS A 65 5.11 1.90 -1.59
CA CYS A 65 5.42 2.17 -0.20
C CYS A 65 5.70 3.67 0.05
N ASP A 66 6.48 4.30 -0.82
CA ASP A 66 6.80 5.73 -0.79
C ASP A 66 5.56 6.62 -0.87
N TRP A 67 4.59 6.25 -1.71
CA TRP A 67 3.34 6.96 -1.82
C TRP A 67 2.56 6.88 -0.51
N HIS A 68 2.47 5.68 0.09
CA HIS A 68 1.79 5.47 1.36
C HIS A 68 2.46 6.20 2.52
N ASP A 69 3.79 6.22 2.57
CA ASP A 69 4.54 6.96 3.60
C ASP A 69 4.23 8.47 3.57
N ARG A 70 3.90 9.02 2.40
CA ARG A 70 3.63 10.45 2.22
C ARG A 70 2.15 10.80 2.41
N HIS A 71 1.24 10.02 1.82
CA HIS A 71 -0.15 10.42 1.63
C HIS A 71 -1.11 9.71 2.60
N ASP A 72 -0.99 8.38 2.72
CA ASP A 72 -1.84 7.55 3.57
C ASP A 72 -1.03 6.43 4.23
N PRO A 73 -0.38 6.71 5.38
CA PRO A 73 0.48 5.75 6.05
C PRO A 73 -0.22 4.44 6.39
N LEU A 74 0.44 3.35 6.00
CA LEU A 74 0.05 1.98 6.29
C LEU A 74 1.18 1.29 7.07
N GLY A 75 0.80 0.45 8.02
CA GLY A 75 1.77 -0.42 8.68
C GLY A 75 2.15 -1.61 7.79
N PRO A 76 3.20 -2.36 8.17
CA PRO A 76 3.82 -3.38 7.33
C PRO A 76 2.83 -4.47 6.89
N LEU A 77 1.87 -4.83 7.76
CA LEU A 77 0.86 -5.84 7.44
C LEU A 77 -0.01 -5.42 6.23
N ARG A 78 -0.51 -4.17 6.24
CA ARG A 78 -1.37 -3.67 5.16
C ARG A 78 -0.58 -3.35 3.88
N LEU A 79 0.69 -2.95 4.02
CA LEU A 79 1.59 -2.82 2.86
C LEU A 79 1.78 -4.16 2.16
N ARG A 80 2.07 -5.26 2.90
CA ARG A 80 2.17 -6.61 2.32
C ARG A 80 0.93 -7.00 1.52
N GLU A 81 -0.24 -6.83 2.13
CA GLU A 81 -1.51 -7.12 1.44
C GLU A 81 -1.71 -6.26 0.19
N ARG A 82 -1.30 -4.98 0.23
CA ARG A 82 -1.40 -4.07 -0.92
C ARG A 82 -0.49 -4.51 -2.06
N LEU A 83 0.77 -4.82 -1.76
CA LEU A 83 1.75 -5.28 -2.75
C LEU A 83 1.32 -6.63 -3.35
N ALA A 84 0.85 -7.56 -2.52
CA ALA A 84 0.33 -8.85 -2.97
C ALA A 84 -0.88 -8.71 -3.90
N ARG A 85 -1.81 -7.79 -3.60
CA ARG A 85 -2.95 -7.49 -4.49
C ARG A 85 -2.52 -6.95 -5.86
N ARG A 86 -1.41 -6.19 -5.91
CA ARG A 86 -0.80 -5.71 -7.17
C ARG A 86 -0.04 -6.80 -7.93
N GLY A 87 0.10 -7.99 -7.35
CA GLY A 87 0.78 -9.14 -7.98
C GLY A 87 2.29 -9.10 -7.87
N ILE A 88 2.83 -8.29 -6.97
CA ILE A 88 4.27 -8.18 -6.69
C ILE A 88 4.71 -9.41 -5.91
N ALA A 89 5.87 -9.97 -6.27
CA ALA A 89 6.44 -11.11 -5.56
C ALA A 89 6.71 -10.78 -4.08
N ALA A 90 6.54 -11.76 -3.20
CA ALA A 90 6.74 -11.56 -1.77
C ALA A 90 8.17 -11.09 -1.44
N ALA A 91 9.18 -11.58 -2.17
CA ALA A 91 10.58 -11.18 -1.97
C ALA A 91 10.79 -9.68 -2.23
N ASP A 92 10.30 -9.17 -3.36
CA ASP A 92 10.41 -7.76 -3.73
C ASP A 92 9.60 -6.88 -2.78
N GLY A 93 8.41 -7.35 -2.39
CA GLY A 93 7.57 -6.66 -1.42
C GLY A 93 8.20 -6.57 -0.03
N GLU A 94 8.78 -7.65 0.47
CA GLU A 94 9.50 -7.63 1.76
C GLU A 94 10.75 -6.74 1.69
N ALA A 95 11.49 -6.75 0.57
CA ALA A 95 12.65 -5.89 0.39
C ALA A 95 12.25 -4.40 0.49
N ALA A 96 11.18 -3.99 -0.19
CA ALA A 96 10.66 -2.63 -0.10
C ALA A 96 10.14 -2.27 1.32
N ILE A 97 9.54 -3.23 2.02
CA ILE A 97 9.01 -3.03 3.38
C ILE A 97 10.13 -3.02 4.43
N ALA A 98 11.25 -3.71 4.20
CA ALA A 98 12.34 -3.82 5.16
C ALA A 98 12.90 -2.46 5.58
N ALA A 99 12.99 -1.50 4.66
CA ALA A 99 13.39 -0.12 4.96
C ALA A 99 12.46 0.59 5.98
N ARG A 100 11.22 0.10 6.12
CA ARG A 100 10.20 0.60 7.04
C ARG A 100 10.01 -0.27 8.26
N ALA A 101 10.70 -1.42 8.35
CA ALA A 101 10.58 -2.32 9.49
C ALA A 101 11.02 -1.71 10.84
N PRO A 102 12.00 -0.78 10.92
CA PRO A 102 12.40 -0.21 12.20
C PRO A 102 11.23 0.46 12.93
N GLU A 103 11.08 0.15 14.22
CA GLU A 103 9.95 0.63 15.02
C GLU A 103 9.88 2.17 15.08
N ALA A 104 11.04 2.85 15.10
CA ALA A 104 11.10 4.32 15.07
C ALA A 104 10.46 4.92 13.82
N VAL A 105 10.66 4.31 12.65
CA VAL A 105 10.03 4.75 11.38
C VAL A 105 8.52 4.54 11.44
N GLN A 106 8.09 3.38 11.92
CA GLN A 106 6.67 3.05 12.07
C GLN A 106 5.96 3.99 13.06
N LEU A 107 6.62 4.35 14.16
CA LEU A 107 6.13 5.34 15.11
C LEU A 107 5.94 6.70 14.44
N ALA A 108 6.93 7.20 13.72
CA ALA A 108 6.84 8.49 13.03
C ALA A 108 5.71 8.52 11.98
N LEU A 109 5.52 7.42 11.22
CA LEU A 109 4.43 7.28 10.26
C LEU A 109 3.05 7.30 10.94
N ALA A 110 2.90 6.53 12.03
CA ALA A 110 1.67 6.49 12.79
C ALA A 110 1.36 7.83 13.48
N GLU A 111 2.38 8.54 13.98
CA GLU A 111 2.22 9.90 14.54
C GLU A 111 1.74 10.90 13.50
N ARG A 112 2.32 10.90 12.29
CA ARG A 112 1.86 11.75 11.18
C ARG A 112 0.42 11.45 10.80
N LEU A 113 0.04 10.18 10.78
CA LEU A 113 -1.34 9.77 10.52
C LEU A 113 -2.30 10.28 11.60
N LEU A 114 -1.89 10.17 12.88
CA LEU A 114 -2.68 10.65 14.02
C LEU A 114 -2.72 12.16 14.13
N ALA A 115 -1.70 12.91 13.68
CA ALA A 115 -1.70 14.37 13.74
C ALA A 115 -2.93 14.98 13.04
N ARG A 116 -3.38 14.37 11.93
CA ARG A 116 -4.60 14.76 11.20
C ARG A 116 -5.91 14.49 11.96
N ARG A 117 -5.88 13.62 12.98
CA ARG A 117 -7.04 13.19 13.81
C ARG A 117 -6.86 13.50 15.30
N GLY A 118 -5.74 14.11 15.68
CA GLY A 118 -5.26 14.15 17.06
C GLY A 118 -6.17 14.95 17.97
N ALA A 119 -6.72 16.06 17.49
CA ALA A 119 -7.65 16.89 18.23
C ALA A 119 -8.94 16.13 18.61
N ALA A 120 -9.53 15.41 17.65
CA ALA A 120 -10.72 14.61 17.89
C ALA A 120 -10.47 13.45 18.88
N LEU A 121 -9.29 12.83 18.83
CA LEU A 121 -8.93 11.77 19.77
C LEU A 121 -8.60 12.30 21.17
N ALA A 122 -8.05 13.52 21.29
CA ALA A 122 -7.76 14.14 22.60
C ALA A 122 -9.03 14.55 23.36
N ALA A 123 -10.10 14.89 22.64
CA ALA A 123 -11.36 15.30 23.25
C ALA A 123 -12.12 14.14 23.91
N LEU A 124 -11.69 12.89 23.71
CA LEU A 124 -12.36 11.71 24.24
C LEU A 124 -11.83 11.33 25.63
N PRO A 125 -12.66 10.68 26.47
CA PRO A 125 -12.22 10.07 27.71
C PRO A 125 -11.02 9.12 27.47
N PRO A 126 -10.01 9.08 28.36
CA PRO A 126 -8.77 8.34 28.13
C PRO A 126 -8.96 6.87 27.72
N ALA A 127 -9.86 6.14 28.38
CA ALA A 127 -10.16 4.75 28.03
C ALA A 127 -10.72 4.62 26.60
N GLN A 128 -11.65 5.50 26.22
CA GLN A 128 -12.26 5.51 24.90
C GLN A 128 -11.26 5.94 23.81
N GLY A 129 -10.47 6.98 24.08
CA GLY A 129 -9.42 7.48 23.18
C GLY A 129 -8.35 6.42 22.91
N ARG A 130 -7.89 5.71 23.95
CA ARG A 130 -6.94 4.58 23.82
C ARG A 130 -7.49 3.46 22.96
N ARG A 131 -8.73 3.01 23.21
CA ARG A 131 -9.38 1.95 22.42
C ARG A 131 -9.47 2.35 20.94
N ARG A 132 -9.96 3.57 20.68
CA ARG A 132 -10.12 4.07 19.31
C ARG A 132 -8.79 4.24 18.56
N LEU A 133 -7.75 4.75 19.23
CA LEU A 133 -6.41 4.86 18.66
C LEU A 133 -5.88 3.47 18.30
N HIS A 134 -5.99 2.51 19.24
CA HIS A 134 -5.54 1.14 19.03
C HIS A 134 -6.25 0.50 17.83
N ASP A 135 -7.58 0.55 17.78
CA ASP A 135 -8.36 -0.09 16.71
C ASP A 135 -8.09 0.57 15.34
N PHE A 136 -7.96 1.89 15.32
CA PHE A 136 -7.63 2.62 14.11
C PHE A 136 -6.26 2.20 13.54
N LEU A 137 -5.22 2.22 14.36
CA LEU A 137 -3.88 1.82 13.94
C LEU A 137 -3.80 0.32 13.61
N ALA A 138 -4.59 -0.53 14.29
CA ALA A 138 -4.70 -1.95 13.97
C ALA A 138 -5.31 -2.16 12.58
N ARG A 139 -6.40 -1.45 12.24
CA ARG A 139 -6.99 -1.50 10.89
C ARG A 139 -6.02 -1.03 9.80
N ARG A 140 -5.11 -0.10 10.14
CA ARG A 140 -4.03 0.37 9.26
C ARG A 140 -2.80 -0.54 9.22
N GLY A 141 -2.76 -1.62 10.01
CA GLY A 141 -1.71 -2.64 9.95
C GLY A 141 -0.47 -2.35 10.77
N PHE A 142 -0.51 -1.37 11.69
CA PHE A 142 0.60 -1.10 12.59
C PHE A 142 0.70 -2.17 13.67
N SER A 143 1.93 -2.50 14.07
CA SER A 143 2.22 -3.54 15.06
C SER A 143 1.69 -3.17 16.44
N ALA A 144 1.45 -4.18 17.29
CA ALA A 144 0.98 -3.95 18.65
C ALA A 144 1.96 -3.10 19.49
N GLY A 145 3.27 -3.20 19.22
CA GLY A 145 4.29 -2.36 19.86
C GLY A 145 4.06 -0.87 19.60
N VAL A 146 3.97 -0.49 18.32
CA VAL A 146 3.70 0.89 17.89
C VAL A 146 2.41 1.43 18.49
N ARG A 147 1.33 0.62 18.46
CA ARG A 147 0.04 1.00 19.03
C ARG A 147 0.12 1.29 20.52
N ARG A 148 0.77 0.40 21.29
CA ARG A 148 0.95 0.58 22.74
C ARG A 148 1.82 1.78 23.06
N ALA A 149 2.93 1.98 22.34
CA ALA A 149 3.83 3.10 22.54
C ALA A 149 3.12 4.44 22.33
N LEU A 150 2.29 4.57 21.30
CA LEU A 150 1.52 5.80 21.04
C LEU A 150 0.40 6.02 22.05
N CYS A 151 -0.30 4.97 22.47
CA CYS A 151 -1.25 5.06 23.58
C CYS A 151 -0.59 5.60 24.85
N ALA A 152 0.57 5.06 25.22
CA ALA A 152 1.30 5.45 26.42
C ALA A 152 1.83 6.90 26.34
N ARG A 153 2.32 7.33 25.17
CA ARG A 153 2.75 8.72 24.94
C ARG A 153 1.61 9.72 25.10
N ARG A 154 0.41 9.38 24.62
CA ARG A 154 -0.75 10.30 24.63
C ARG A 154 -1.53 10.28 25.93
N TRP A 155 -1.59 9.14 26.60
CA TRP A 155 -2.22 8.97 27.90
C TRP A 155 -1.26 8.23 28.83
N PRO A 156 -0.36 8.94 29.54
CA PRO A 156 0.49 8.30 30.54
C PRO A 156 -0.35 7.69 31.68
N ALA A 157 0.21 6.71 32.38
CA ALA A 157 -0.45 6.12 33.54
C ALA A 157 -0.78 7.20 34.58
N GLY A 158 -2.03 7.23 35.05
CA GLY A 158 -2.57 8.28 35.94
C GLY A 158 -3.53 9.27 35.28
N ALA A 159 -3.60 9.32 33.94
CA ALA A 159 -4.55 10.16 33.21
C ALA A 159 -5.88 9.42 32.97
N GLY A 160 -6.79 9.45 33.95
CA GLY A 160 -8.20 9.07 33.84
C GLY A 160 -8.48 7.57 33.74
N ALA A 161 -8.61 6.94 34.91
CA ALA A 161 -9.58 5.87 35.07
C ALA A 161 -10.99 6.47 34.90
N ASP A 162 -11.93 5.63 34.49
CA ASP A 162 -13.38 5.87 34.51
C ASP A 162 -13.96 6.54 33.25
N GLY A 163 -14.80 5.77 32.55
CA GLY A 163 -15.53 6.22 31.37
C GLY A 163 -15.97 5.07 30.48
N GLU A 164 -16.77 4.17 31.03
CA GLU A 164 -17.55 3.21 30.25
C GLU A 164 -18.69 3.98 29.58
N ALA A 165 -18.62 4.10 28.26
CA ALA A 165 -19.72 4.57 27.44
C ALA A 165 -19.66 3.87 26.08
N ASP A 166 -20.61 2.94 25.94
CA ASP A 166 -21.16 2.43 24.71
C ASP A 166 -21.69 3.61 23.86
N GLY A 167 -21.52 3.53 22.55
CA GLY A 167 -21.77 4.66 21.67
C GLY A 167 -21.11 4.48 20.32
N ASP A 168 -21.82 3.73 19.48
CA ASP A 168 -21.67 3.72 18.04
C ASP A 168 -21.50 5.15 17.51
N TRP A 169 -20.41 5.37 16.77
CA TRP A 169 -20.10 6.66 16.15
C TRP A 169 -19.94 6.44 14.65
N PRO A 170 -20.58 7.26 13.80
CA PRO A 170 -20.60 7.04 12.37
C PRO A 170 -19.18 7.11 11.81
N LEU A 171 -18.69 5.99 11.29
CA LEU A 171 -17.41 5.87 10.61
C LEU A 171 -17.48 6.27 9.13
N GLU A 172 -18.61 6.79 8.67
CA GLU A 172 -18.71 7.22 7.29
C GLU A 172 -17.97 8.53 7.08
N GLN A 173 -17.04 8.48 6.12
CA GLN A 173 -16.37 9.62 5.47
C GLN A 173 -15.08 10.12 6.12
N ALA A 174 -13.99 9.34 6.04
CA ALA A 174 -12.65 9.88 5.76
C ALA A 174 -11.64 8.78 5.44
N ALA A 175 -11.87 8.11 4.30
CA ALA A 175 -10.87 7.68 3.31
C ALA A 175 -11.49 6.64 2.36
N SER A 176 -12.67 6.94 1.80
CA SER A 176 -12.96 6.48 0.44
C SER A 176 -12.08 7.30 -0.49
N LEU A 177 -10.79 6.98 -0.48
CA LEU A 177 -9.92 7.11 -1.63
C LEU A 177 -9.50 5.71 -2.01
N ASP A 178 -10.50 4.86 -2.24
CA ASP A 178 -10.46 3.97 -3.40
C ASP A 178 -10.74 4.86 -4.64
N GLY A 179 -9.96 5.94 -4.77
CA GLY A 179 -9.89 6.78 -5.95
C GLY A 179 -8.93 6.05 -6.85
N GLY A 180 -9.51 5.31 -7.79
CA GLY A 180 -8.81 4.30 -8.57
C GLY A 180 -7.49 4.76 -9.16
N GLU A 181 -6.51 3.88 -9.07
CA GLU A 181 -5.41 3.85 -10.03
C GLU A 181 -5.78 2.84 -11.11
N ALA A 182 -6.45 3.37 -12.14
CA ALA A 182 -6.63 2.76 -13.46
C ALA A 182 -5.29 2.60 -14.20
#